data_AF-A0A643EUG1-F1
#
_entry.id   AF-A0A643EUG1-F1
#
_cell.length_a   1.000
_cell.length_b   1.000
_cell.length_c   1.000
_cell.angle_alpha   90.00
_cell.angle_beta   90.00
_cell.angle_gamma   90.00
#
_symmetry.space_group_name_H-M   'P 1'
#
loop_
_entity.id
_entity.type
_entity.pdbx_description
1 polymer ?
#
loop_
_entity_poly.entity_id
_entity_poly.type
_entity_poly.pdbx_seq_one_letter_code
_entity_poly.pdbx_strand_id
1 'polypeptide(L)'
;MTHTIREKQKLINRVRRIRGQMEGIERMLDEEKGCVEVMQSIAGARGAMNGLMGEVIEDHIRMHLVAEGLTQKERDEGAAELIDVVRAYLK
;
A
#
# COMPACT_ATOMS: atom_id res chain seq x y z
N MET A 1 12.14 5.60 15.09
CA MET A 1 10.78 6.19 14.95
C MET A 1 10.11 5.57 13.74
N THR A 2 8.84 5.18 13.84
CA THR A 2 8.08 4.60 12.72
C THR A 2 7.88 5.63 11.60
N HIS A 3 8.21 5.22 10.38
CA HIS A 3 8.38 6.05 9.17
C HIS A 3 7.08 6.57 8.56
N THR A 4 5.92 6.11 9.03
CA THR A 4 4.58 6.61 8.64
C THR A 4 4.34 8.09 9.01
N ILE A 5 5.33 8.79 9.59
CA ILE A 5 5.21 10.15 10.10
C ILE A 5 5.66 11.22 9.08
N ARG A 6 6.65 10.96 8.22
CA ARG A 6 7.20 11.99 7.30
C ARG A 6 6.30 12.22 6.08
N GLU A 7 5.80 11.15 5.48
CA GLU A 7 4.83 11.17 4.38
C GLU A 7 3.39 10.87 4.85
N LYS A 8 3.13 11.03 6.16
CA LYS A 8 1.85 10.67 6.80
C LYS A 8 0.64 11.20 6.04
N GLN A 9 0.67 12.49 5.70
CA GLN A 9 -0.46 13.14 5.05
C GLN A 9 -0.67 12.62 3.62
N LYS A 10 0.40 12.33 2.88
CA LYS A 10 0.35 11.76 1.54
C LYS A 10 -0.27 10.36 1.58
N LEU A 11 0.19 9.50 2.50
CA LEU A 11 -0.34 8.15 2.67
C LEU A 11 -1.82 8.17 3.10
N ILE A 12 -2.18 9.04 4.06
CA ILE A 12 -3.59 9.23 4.46
C ILE A 12 -4.45 9.68 3.28
N ASN A 13 -3.96 10.60 2.44
CA ASN A 13 -4.70 11.06 1.27
C ASN A 13 -4.93 9.92 0.26
N ARG A 14 -3.97 9.02 0.07
CA ARG A 14 -4.14 7.81 -0.75
C ARG A 14 -5.18 6.86 -0.17
N VAL A 15 -5.13 6.60 1.13
CA VAL A 15 -6.14 5.78 1.83
C VAL A 15 -7.54 6.37 1.66
N ARG A 16 -7.70 7.69 1.80
CA ARG A 16 -8.99 8.38 1.61
C ARG A 16 -9.52 8.22 0.17
N ARG A 17 -8.64 8.25 -0.84
CA ARG A 17 -9.02 8.00 -2.24
C ARG A 17 -9.48 6.56 -2.45
N ILE A 18 -8.74 5.58 -1.91
CA ILE A 18 -9.11 4.16 -2.00
C ILE A 18 -10.47 3.91 -1.32
N ARG A 19 -10.71 4.52 -0.17
CA ARG A 19 -12.02 4.44 0.50
C ARG A 19 -13.15 4.96 -0.38
N GLY A 20 -12.96 6.10 -1.06
CA GLY A 20 -13.95 6.60 -2.03
C GLY A 20 -14.19 5.65 -3.21
N GLN A 21 -13.18 4.88 -3.62
CA GLN A 21 -13.36 3.81 -4.61
C GLN A 21 -14.18 2.64 -4.06
N MET A 22 -13.98 2.26 -2.79
CA MET A 22 -14.79 1.22 -2.13
C MET A 22 -16.25 1.63 -2.02
N GLU A 23 -16.51 2.85 -1.56
CA GLU A 23 -17.86 3.44 -1.51
C GLU A 23 -18.49 3.51 -2.92
N GLY A 24 -17.68 3.76 -3.95
CA GLY A 24 -18.13 3.72 -5.34
C GLY A 24 -18.56 2.33 -5.79
N ILE A 25 -17.78 1.30 -5.46
CA ILE A 25 -18.11 -0.09 -5.78
C ILE A 25 -19.39 -0.53 -5.05
N GLU A 26 -19.53 -0.19 -3.78
CA GLU A 26 -20.73 -0.47 -2.98
C GLU A 26 -21.98 0.12 -3.65
N ARG A 27 -21.95 1.41 -4.01
CA ARG A 27 -23.06 2.04 -4.75
C ARG A 27 -23.35 1.38 -6.09
N MET A 28 -22.32 0.96 -6.83
CA MET A 28 -22.52 0.27 -8.12
C MET A 28 -23.23 -1.07 -7.94
N LEU A 29 -23.00 -1.77 -6.82
CA LEU A 29 -23.69 -3.00 -6.48
C LEU A 29 -25.15 -2.73 -6.07
N ASP A 30 -25.38 -1.72 -5.23
CA ASP A 30 -26.73 -1.30 -4.83
C ASP A 30 -27.59 -0.84 -6.02
N GLU A 31 -26.96 -0.18 -6.99
CA GLU A 31 -27.60 0.27 -8.24
C GLU A 31 -27.68 -0.82 -9.32
N GLU A 32 -27.31 -2.07 -9.02
CA GLU A 32 -27.32 -3.22 -9.93
C GLU A 32 -26.60 -2.96 -11.28
N LYS A 33 -25.44 -2.29 -11.23
CA LYS A 33 -24.63 -1.99 -12.44
C LYS A 33 -24.12 -3.25 -13.12
N GLY A 34 -23.81 -3.12 -14.42
CA GLY A 34 -23.29 -4.20 -15.23
C GLY A 34 -21.97 -4.77 -14.68
N CYS A 35 -21.84 -6.10 -14.71
CA CYS A 35 -20.70 -6.82 -14.12
C CYS A 35 -19.34 -6.33 -14.65
N VAL A 36 -19.26 -5.96 -15.94
CA VAL A 36 -18.01 -5.45 -16.55
C VAL A 36 -17.57 -4.14 -15.91
N GLU A 37 -18.50 -3.22 -15.65
CA GLU A 37 -18.20 -1.93 -15.02
C GLU A 37 -17.73 -2.12 -13.58
N VAL A 38 -18.41 -2.99 -12.83
CA VAL A 38 -18.02 -3.33 -11.44
C VAL A 38 -16.62 -3.94 -11.41
N MET A 39 -16.32 -4.88 -12.32
CA MET A 39 -14.98 -5.50 -12.43
C MET A 39 -13.90 -4.46 -12.75
N GLN A 40 -14.18 -3.49 -13.62
CA GLN A 40 -13.24 -2.41 -13.93
C GLN A 40 -12.97 -1.52 -12.71
N SER A 41 -14.01 -1.17 -11.94
CA SER A 41 -13.87 -0.42 -10.70
C SER A 41 -13.05 -1.17 -9.64
N ILE A 42 -13.30 -2.47 -9.47
CA ILE A 42 -12.52 -3.34 -8.57
C ILE A 42 -11.05 -3.38 -9.03
N ALA A 43 -10.78 -3.56 -10.32
CA ALA A 43 -9.43 -3.57 -10.85
C ALA A 43 -8.69 -2.24 -10.60
N GLY A 44 -9.39 -1.11 -10.77
CA GLY A 44 -8.86 0.22 -10.46
C GLY A 44 -8.53 0.39 -8.97
N ALA A 45 -9.40 -0.09 -8.08
CA ALA A 45 -9.15 -0.05 -6.64
C ALA A 45 -7.97 -0.94 -6.23
N ARG A 46 -7.85 -2.14 -6.80
CA ARG A 46 -6.70 -3.02 -6.62
C ARG A 46 -5.40 -2.33 -7.05
N GLY A 47 -5.41 -1.66 -8.21
CA GLY A 47 -4.26 -0.88 -8.68
C GLY A 47 -3.85 0.24 -7.72
N ALA A 48 -4.82 0.97 -7.17
CA ALA A 48 -4.56 2.01 -6.17
C ALA A 48 -3.96 1.45 -4.87
N MET A 49 -4.45 0.29 -4.42
CA MET A 49 -3.93 -0.41 -3.24
C MET A 49 -2.50 -0.90 -3.44
N ASN A 50 -2.20 -1.49 -4.61
CA ASN A 50 -0.85 -1.89 -4.98
C ASN A 50 0.10 -0.69 -5.03
N GLY A 51 -0.35 0.45 -5.56
CA GLY A 51 0.42 1.69 -5.57
C GLY A 51 0.73 2.20 -4.17
N LEU A 52 -0.22 2.11 -3.22
CA LEU A 52 0.01 2.45 -1.81
C LEU A 52 1.02 1.50 -1.16
N MET A 53 0.89 0.19 -1.39
CA MET A 53 1.85 -0.81 -0.90
C MET A 53 3.27 -0.52 -1.40
N GLY A 54 3.43 -0.21 -2.68
CA GLY A 54 4.72 0.13 -3.28
C GLY A 54 5.40 1.33 -2.60
N GLU A 55 4.65 2.39 -2.29
CA GLU A 55 5.21 3.54 -1.57
C GLU A 55 5.68 3.18 -0.16
N VAL A 56 4.92 2.37 0.57
CA VAL A 56 5.30 1.94 1.93
C VAL A 56 6.54 1.04 1.90
N ILE A 57 6.64 0.15 0.92
CA ILE A 57 7.83 -0.70 0.71
C ILE A 57 9.06 0.15 0.39
N GLU A 58 8.92 1.14 -0.51
CA GLU A 58 10.01 2.05 -0.88
C GLU A 58 10.54 2.81 0.35
N ASP A 59 9.65 3.35 1.16
CA ASP A 59 10.01 4.04 2.40
C ASP A 59 10.71 3.11 3.40
N HIS A 60 10.23 1.87 3.54
CA HIS A 60 10.88 0.86 4.38
C HIS A 60 12.32 0.60 3.94
N ILE A 61 12.55 0.40 2.63
CA ILE A 61 13.89 0.20 2.06
C ILE A 61 14.78 1.40 2.37
N ARG A 62 14.32 2.61 2.06
CA ARG A 62 15.10 3.83 2.26
C ARG A 62 15.54 4.03 3.71
N MET A 63 14.67 3.69 4.66
CA MET A 63 14.87 4.01 6.07
C MET A 63 15.53 2.91 6.87
N HIS A 64 15.29 1.64 6.52
CA HIS A 64 15.73 0.49 7.32
C HIS A 64 16.75 -0.40 6.62
N LEU A 65 16.97 -0.20 5.33
CA LEU A 65 17.93 -1.00 4.56
C LEU A 65 19.10 -0.17 4.03
N VAL A 66 18.87 1.07 3.60
CA VAL A 66 19.91 1.89 2.95
C VAL A 66 20.26 3.18 3.71
N ALA A 67 19.55 3.53 4.78
CA ALA A 67 19.86 4.73 5.55
C ALA A 67 21.29 4.71 6.11
N GLU A 68 21.90 5.89 6.17
CA GLU A 68 23.21 6.08 6.81
C GLU A 68 23.09 5.89 8.33
N GLY A 69 24.15 5.36 8.95
CA GLY A 69 24.20 5.15 10.40
C GLY A 69 23.58 3.85 10.91
N LEU A 70 22.94 3.05 10.05
CA LEU A 70 22.44 1.71 10.42
C LEU A 70 23.59 0.72 10.58
N THR A 71 23.56 -0.02 11.69
CA THR A 71 24.38 -1.21 11.93
C THR A 71 23.98 -2.35 11.00
N GLN A 72 24.86 -3.34 10.84
CA GLN A 72 24.54 -4.53 10.03
C GLN A 72 23.32 -5.27 10.57
N LYS A 73 23.21 -5.40 11.90
CA LYS A 73 22.08 -6.07 12.55
C LYS A 73 20.75 -5.40 12.23
N GLU A 74 20.68 -4.07 12.28
CA GLU A 74 19.46 -3.33 11.94
C GLU A 74 19.06 -3.52 10.47
N ARG A 75 20.04 -3.61 9.57
CA ARG A 75 19.77 -3.91 8.15
C ARG A 75 19.23 -5.33 7.96
N ASP A 76 19.80 -6.31 8.66
CA ASP A 76 19.37 -7.71 8.58
C ASP A 76 17.94 -7.87 9.11
N GLU A 77 17.59 -7.18 10.20
CA GLU A 77 16.23 -7.14 10.76
C GLU A 77 15.25 -6.48 9.76
N GLY A 78 15.60 -5.31 9.21
CA GLY A 78 14.78 -4.64 8.20
C GLY A 78 14.59 -5.46 6.92
N ALA A 79 15.58 -6.26 6.53
CA ALA A 79 15.49 -7.16 5.39
C ALA A 79 14.52 -8.32 5.66
N ALA A 80 14.61 -8.92 6.85
CA ALA A 80 13.72 -10.02 7.25
C ALA A 80 12.25 -9.56 7.27
N GLU A 81 11.96 -8.40 7.87
CA GLU A 81 10.62 -7.80 7.88
C GLU A 81 10.08 -7.58 6.46
N LEU A 82 10.91 -7.04 5.56
CA LEU A 82 10.51 -6.80 4.18
C LEU A 82 10.23 -8.11 3.42
N ILE A 83 11.07 -9.14 3.62
CA ILE A 83 10.90 -10.46 2.99
C ILE A 83 9.55 -11.05 3.39
N ASP A 84 9.17 -10.96 4.66
CA ASP A 84 7.91 -11.51 5.16
C ASP A 84 6.71 -10.81 4.52
N VAL A 85 6.74 -9.47 4.42
CA VAL A 85 5.69 -8.69 3.76
C VAL A 85 5.61 -8.99 2.27
N VAL A 86 6.73 -9.01 1.56
CA VAL A 86 6.77 -9.30 0.12
C VAL A 86 6.26 -10.71 -0.17
N ARG A 87 6.60 -11.69 0.67
CA ARG A 87 6.12 -13.07 0.52
C ARG A 87 4.61 -13.19 0.73
N ALA A 88 4.01 -12.32 1.55
CA ALA A 88 2.56 -12.23 1.70
C ALA A 88 1.89 -11.50 0.52
N TYR A 89 2.53 -10.47 -0.01
CA TYR A 89 2.02 -9.65 -1.11
C TYR A 89 2.06 -10.33 -2.48
N LEU A 90 3.04 -11.22 -2.71
CA LEU A 90 3.22 -11.94 -3.99
C LEU A 90 2.46 -13.28 -4.05
N LYS A 91 1.77 -13.67 -2.98
CA LYS A 91 0.83 -14.81 -3.02
C LYS A 91 -0.47 -14.40 -3.68
#